data_AF-A0A5R8MK44-F1
#
_entry.id   AF-A0A5R8MK44-F1
#
_cell.length_a   1.000
_cell.length_b   1.000
_cell.length_c   1.000
_cell.angle_alpha   90.00
_cell.angle_beta   90.00
_cell.angle_gamma   90.00
#
_symmetry.space_group_name_H-M   'P 1'
#
loop_
_entity.id
_entity.type
_entity.pdbx_description
1 polymer ?
#
loop_
_entity_poly.entity_id
_entity_poly.type
_entity_poly.pdbx_seq_one_letter_code
_entity_poly.pdbx_strand_id
1 'polypeptide(L)'
;MDDQRVDDRDDEGRSRRERTAAHRLAARHGDAAARRAAARDADYALPTLEAVERVALALQHPPDPHGPEAAPGDVDDALTLLGHARAMLDRYELHLLGAARAAGRDWATIGVLLSGPENTPGGDQARARHAELLRALPGHRAGAATAAVPEDASPSAATDGALASLRATTVPLPVHACGIAWGVCPEHGATLTVGGDLTRCQECDRSWPGDRLNQRCREPITWKGTTQRLGAPPFGLCDGHAIAVSEINDRVTLAQLGSCALKDVTGQWRDVSGDSAAYVRRRYQVPAKRSARITLADRPGTIIGCRGGYLLVRFDDEPDGRVLCHPTANVTYRDEAAHPGARRRHEDRS
;
A
#
# COMPACT_ATOMS: atom_id res chain seq x y z
N MET A 1 -17.45 40.88 -10.56
CA MET A 1 -17.33 39.44 -10.25
C MET A 1 -17.31 38.66 -11.56
N ASP A 2 -16.28 38.85 -12.39
CA ASP A 2 -16.17 38.19 -13.72
C ASP A 2 -14.72 37.72 -14.02
N ASP A 3 -13.81 37.76 -13.05
CA ASP A 3 -12.37 37.55 -13.29
C ASP A 3 -11.90 36.09 -13.05
N GLN A 4 -12.75 35.23 -12.47
CA GLN A 4 -12.38 33.83 -12.17
C GLN A 4 -12.56 32.86 -13.36
N ARG A 5 -13.25 33.27 -14.42
CA ARG A 5 -13.68 32.33 -15.48
C ARG A 5 -12.62 32.06 -16.57
N VAL A 6 -11.54 32.83 -16.57
CA VAL A 6 -10.43 32.72 -17.53
C VAL A 6 -9.39 31.71 -17.05
N ASP A 7 -9.17 31.60 -15.73
CA ASP A 7 -8.16 30.72 -15.11
C ASP A 7 -8.50 29.23 -15.24
N ASP A 8 -9.77 28.86 -15.00
CA ASP A 8 -10.22 27.46 -15.03
C ASP A 8 -10.07 26.78 -16.41
N ARG A 9 -10.17 27.55 -17.51
CA ARG A 9 -10.04 27.01 -18.88
C ARG A 9 -8.59 26.71 -19.25
N ASP A 10 -7.66 27.53 -18.76
CA ASP A 10 -6.23 27.34 -19.00
C ASP A 10 -5.69 26.15 -18.18
N ASP A 11 -6.24 25.93 -16.98
CA ASP A 11 -5.95 24.77 -16.14
C ASP A 11 -6.49 23.45 -16.71
N GLU A 12 -7.70 23.45 -17.29
CA GLU A 12 -8.21 22.26 -17.99
C GLU A 12 -7.36 21.94 -19.22
N GLY A 13 -6.96 22.96 -19.99
CA GLY A 13 -6.08 22.81 -21.14
C GLY A 13 -4.71 22.26 -20.76
N ARG A 14 -4.12 22.75 -19.66
CA ARG A 14 -2.86 22.25 -19.10
C ARG A 14 -3.00 20.80 -18.65
N SER A 15 -4.01 20.49 -17.85
CA SER A 15 -4.28 19.15 -17.32
C SER A 15 -4.46 18.12 -18.44
N ARG A 16 -5.14 18.51 -19.53
CA ARG A 16 -5.33 17.65 -20.70
C ARG A 16 -4.01 17.37 -21.43
N ARG A 17 -3.16 18.40 -21.61
CA ARG A 17 -1.83 18.25 -22.22
C ARG A 17 -0.94 17.33 -21.38
N GLU A 18 -0.91 17.52 -20.07
CA GLU A 18 -0.16 16.68 -19.13
C GLU A 18 -0.63 15.22 -19.22
N ARG A 19 -1.95 14.97 -19.14
CA ARG A 19 -2.49 13.61 -19.24
C ARG A 19 -2.14 12.93 -20.57
N THR A 20 -2.22 13.68 -21.67
CA THR A 20 -1.92 13.13 -23.00
C THR A 20 -0.43 12.80 -23.13
N ALA A 21 0.46 13.66 -22.60
CA ALA A 21 1.90 13.38 -22.56
C ALA A 21 2.19 12.13 -21.72
N ALA A 22 1.59 12.00 -20.53
CA ALA A 22 1.78 10.85 -19.67
C ALA A 22 1.24 9.53 -20.28
N HIS A 23 0.12 9.58 -21.03
CA HIS A 23 -0.39 8.43 -21.79
C HIS A 23 0.59 7.98 -22.89
N ARG A 24 1.12 8.91 -23.69
CA ARG A 24 2.10 8.59 -24.75
C ARG A 24 3.37 7.95 -24.17
N LEU A 25 3.88 8.51 -23.07
CA LEU A 25 5.03 7.95 -22.37
C LEU A 25 4.71 6.58 -21.75
N ALA A 26 3.50 6.35 -21.26
CA ALA A 26 3.05 5.04 -20.79
C ALA A 26 3.07 3.98 -21.88
N ALA A 27 2.56 4.31 -23.07
CA ALA A 27 2.50 3.40 -24.21
C ALA A 27 3.89 3.00 -24.73
N ARG A 28 4.88 3.90 -24.59
CA ARG A 28 6.23 3.67 -25.10
C ARG A 28 7.19 3.17 -24.02
N HIS A 29 7.34 3.93 -22.94
CA HIS A 29 8.37 3.73 -21.92
C HIS A 29 7.87 3.02 -20.66
N GLY A 30 6.55 2.83 -20.53
CA GLY A 30 5.97 2.03 -19.47
C GLY A 30 6.49 0.60 -19.48
N ASP A 31 6.41 -0.10 -18.35
CA ASP A 31 6.66 -1.54 -18.33
C ASP A 31 5.61 -2.31 -19.16
N ALA A 32 5.76 -3.63 -19.25
CA ALA A 32 4.83 -4.44 -20.04
C ALA A 32 3.37 -4.32 -19.59
N ALA A 33 3.11 -4.08 -18.30
CA ALA A 33 1.76 -3.89 -17.78
C ALA A 33 1.22 -2.50 -18.14
N ALA A 34 2.02 -1.45 -17.92
CA ALA A 34 1.67 -0.07 -18.26
C ALA A 34 1.41 0.10 -19.77
N ARG A 35 2.22 -0.52 -20.63
CA ARG A 35 1.98 -0.51 -22.08
C ARG A 35 0.67 -1.19 -22.47
N ARG A 36 0.36 -2.33 -21.84
CA ARG A 36 -0.92 -3.04 -22.08
C ARG A 36 -2.11 -2.22 -21.58
N ALA A 37 -1.98 -1.54 -20.44
CA ALA A 37 -3.02 -0.68 -19.91
C ALA A 37 -3.25 0.53 -20.83
N ALA A 38 -2.19 1.24 -21.23
CA ALA A 38 -2.26 2.36 -22.18
C ALA A 38 -2.85 1.97 -23.55
N ALA A 39 -2.63 0.73 -24.00
CA ALA A 39 -3.19 0.22 -25.25
C ALA A 39 -4.69 -0.13 -25.15
N ARG A 40 -5.19 -0.44 -23.95
CA ARG A 40 -6.61 -0.79 -23.72
C ARG A 40 -7.45 0.39 -23.27
N ASP A 41 -6.83 1.35 -22.61
CA ASP A 41 -7.48 2.48 -21.98
C ASP A 41 -6.77 3.77 -22.38
N ALA A 42 -7.52 4.64 -23.08
CA ALA A 42 -7.04 5.95 -23.51
C ALA A 42 -6.84 6.92 -22.33
N ASP A 43 -7.45 6.65 -21.17
CA ASP A 43 -7.31 7.45 -19.97
C ASP A 43 -6.18 6.97 -19.04
N TYR A 44 -5.57 5.82 -19.32
CA TYR A 44 -4.43 5.33 -18.54
C TYR A 44 -3.18 6.19 -18.75
N ALA A 45 -2.64 6.73 -17.68
CA ALA A 45 -1.42 7.53 -17.70
C ALA A 45 -0.43 6.99 -16.67
N LEU A 46 0.87 7.00 -17.01
CA LEU A 46 1.92 6.77 -16.02
C LEU A 46 1.87 7.87 -14.95
N PRO A 47 2.26 7.56 -13.70
CA PRO A 47 2.53 8.59 -12.71
C PRO A 47 3.56 9.59 -13.26
N THR A 48 3.29 10.89 -13.10
CA THR A 48 4.09 11.99 -13.69
C THR A 48 5.59 11.85 -13.41
N LEU A 49 5.95 11.52 -12.16
CA LEU A 49 7.36 11.33 -11.76
C LEU A 49 8.01 10.13 -12.47
N GLU A 50 7.29 9.00 -12.55
CA GLU A 50 7.78 7.81 -13.23
C GLU A 50 7.95 8.08 -14.74
N ALA A 51 7.01 8.76 -15.38
CA ALA A 51 7.08 9.09 -16.79
C ALA A 51 8.34 9.92 -17.12
N VAL A 52 8.65 10.94 -16.31
CA VAL A 52 9.86 11.77 -16.46
C VAL A 52 11.12 10.96 -16.22
N GLU A 53 11.15 10.13 -15.16
CA GLU A 53 12.30 9.28 -14.83
C GLU A 53 12.63 8.31 -15.95
N ARG A 54 11.63 7.66 -16.55
CA ARG A 54 11.81 6.67 -17.62
C ARG A 54 12.47 7.28 -18.85
N VAL A 55 12.06 8.48 -19.27
CA VAL A 55 12.69 9.19 -20.39
C VAL A 55 14.11 9.60 -20.05
N ALA A 56 14.34 10.12 -18.84
CA ALA A 56 15.68 10.50 -18.40
C ALA A 56 16.65 9.30 -18.37
N LEU A 57 16.20 8.13 -17.91
CA LEU A 57 16.98 6.89 -17.93
C LEU A 57 17.26 6.40 -19.35
N ALA A 58 16.26 6.46 -20.24
CA ALA A 58 16.41 6.07 -21.64
C ALA A 58 17.43 6.96 -22.41
N LEU A 59 17.64 8.20 -21.99
CA LEU A 59 18.66 9.10 -22.54
C LEU A 59 20.06 8.84 -21.97
N GLN A 60 20.16 8.39 -20.72
CA GLN A 60 21.45 8.23 -20.01
C GLN A 60 22.13 6.89 -20.29
N HIS A 61 21.34 5.85 -20.57
CA HIS A 61 21.86 4.51 -20.80
C HIS A 61 21.72 4.13 -22.27
N PRO A 62 22.71 3.43 -22.87
CA PRO A 62 22.47 2.77 -24.15
C PRO A 62 21.21 1.90 -23.98
N PRO A 63 20.32 1.88 -24.99
CA PRO A 63 19.03 1.24 -24.85
C PRO A 63 19.23 -0.19 -24.33
N ASP A 64 18.49 -0.55 -23.28
CA ASP A 64 18.26 -1.97 -22.98
C ASP A 64 17.94 -2.63 -24.33
N PRO A 65 18.56 -3.75 -24.72
CA PRO A 65 18.24 -4.43 -25.98
C PRO A 65 16.74 -4.71 -26.17
N HIS A 66 15.93 -4.59 -25.11
CA HIS A 66 14.48 -4.74 -25.14
C HIS A 66 13.69 -3.45 -24.84
N GLY A 67 14.36 -2.31 -24.58
CA GLY A 67 13.73 -1.02 -24.29
C GLY A 67 13.71 -0.09 -25.50
N PRO A 68 12.64 0.70 -25.71
CA PRO A 68 12.60 1.67 -26.81
C PRO A 68 13.55 2.84 -26.52
N GLU A 69 14.29 3.24 -27.56
CA GLU A 69 15.06 4.49 -27.53
C GLU A 69 14.14 5.69 -27.38
N ALA A 70 14.60 6.71 -26.64
CA ALA A 70 13.87 7.96 -26.47
C ALA A 70 13.87 8.75 -27.79
N ALA A 71 12.69 9.02 -28.34
CA ALA A 71 12.54 9.96 -29.45
C ALA A 71 12.53 11.41 -28.95
N PRO A 72 12.80 12.39 -29.84
CA PRO A 72 12.67 13.81 -29.50
C PRO A 72 11.31 14.18 -28.88
N GLY A 73 10.20 13.62 -29.39
CA GLY A 73 8.87 13.88 -28.83
C GLY A 73 8.68 13.36 -27.40
N ASP A 74 9.43 12.34 -26.98
CA ASP A 74 9.37 11.84 -25.61
C ASP A 74 10.02 12.84 -24.64
N VAL A 75 11.03 13.59 -25.11
CA VAL A 75 11.68 14.66 -24.34
C VAL A 75 10.71 15.83 -24.15
N ASP A 76 10.00 16.24 -25.20
CA ASP A 76 9.00 17.29 -25.11
C ASP A 76 7.86 16.92 -24.14
N ASP A 77 7.43 15.66 -24.18
CA ASP A 77 6.43 15.11 -23.26
C ASP A 77 6.95 15.10 -21.81
N ALA A 78 8.19 14.67 -21.59
CA ALA A 78 8.81 14.70 -20.26
C ALA A 78 8.96 16.13 -19.73
N LEU A 79 9.34 17.09 -20.58
CA LEU A 79 9.43 18.50 -20.20
C LEU A 79 8.06 19.11 -19.87
N THR A 80 7.01 18.69 -20.60
CA THR A 80 5.62 19.07 -20.29
C THR A 80 5.22 18.61 -18.89
N LEU A 81 5.65 17.41 -18.48
CA LEU A 81 5.35 16.84 -17.17
C LEU A 81 6.25 17.37 -16.04
N LEU A 82 7.43 17.92 -16.35
CA LEU A 82 8.44 18.29 -15.37
C LEU A 82 7.95 19.35 -14.38
N GLY A 83 7.14 20.32 -14.84
CA GLY A 83 6.54 21.34 -13.97
C GLY A 83 5.63 20.72 -12.91
N HIS A 84 4.77 19.79 -13.33
CA HIS A 84 3.87 19.06 -12.44
C HIS A 84 4.64 18.14 -11.48
N ALA A 85 5.66 17.43 -11.99
CA ALA A 85 6.53 16.58 -11.20
C ALA A 85 7.22 17.34 -10.06
N ARG A 86 7.76 18.55 -10.35
CA ARG A 86 8.35 19.44 -9.33
C ARG A 86 7.33 19.84 -8.27
N ALA A 87 6.15 20.27 -8.69
CA ALA A 87 5.09 20.65 -7.75
C ALA A 87 4.63 19.49 -6.86
N MET A 88 4.61 18.24 -7.37
CA MET A 88 4.35 17.04 -6.56
C MET A 88 5.45 16.81 -5.53
N LEU A 89 6.73 16.86 -5.95
CA LEU A 89 7.87 16.69 -5.06
C LEU A 89 7.92 17.77 -3.98
N ASP A 90 7.63 19.03 -4.32
CA ASP A 90 7.55 20.13 -3.35
C ASP A 90 6.49 19.86 -2.27
N ARG A 91 5.32 19.33 -2.66
CA ARG A 91 4.26 18.93 -1.70
C ARG A 91 4.69 17.76 -0.82
N TYR A 92 5.35 16.75 -1.40
CA TYR A 92 5.86 15.62 -0.64
C TYR A 92 6.97 16.02 0.32
N GLU A 93 7.91 16.86 -0.14
CA GLU A 93 8.97 17.43 0.68
C GLU A 93 8.37 18.20 1.87
N LEU A 94 7.42 19.11 1.61
CA LEU A 94 6.73 19.86 2.66
C LEU A 94 6.03 18.92 3.67
N HIS A 95 5.33 17.90 3.18
CA HIS A 95 4.65 16.93 4.04
C HIS A 95 5.64 16.14 4.91
N LEU A 96 6.74 15.67 4.33
CA LEU A 96 7.78 14.92 5.03
C LEU A 96 8.51 15.78 6.07
N LEU A 97 8.82 17.03 5.73
CA LEU A 97 9.40 18.01 6.66
C LEU A 97 8.45 18.30 7.83
N GLY A 98 7.17 18.53 7.55
CA GLY A 98 6.15 18.73 8.57
C GLY A 98 6.02 17.50 9.49
N ALA A 99 5.96 16.30 8.92
CA ALA A 99 5.92 15.05 9.68
C ALA A 99 7.19 14.82 10.52
N ALA A 100 8.37 15.15 10.00
CA ALA A 100 9.63 15.06 10.72
C ALA A 100 9.65 16.02 11.93
N ARG A 101 9.18 17.26 11.75
CA ARG A 101 9.04 18.24 12.84
C ARG A 101 8.00 17.81 13.87
N ALA A 102 6.86 17.27 13.44
CA ALA A 102 5.83 16.72 14.32
C ALA A 102 6.32 15.50 15.13
N ALA A 103 7.23 14.71 14.55
CA ALA A 103 7.93 13.63 15.24
C ALA A 103 9.10 14.12 16.12
N GLY A 104 9.27 15.44 16.24
CA GLY A 104 10.23 16.08 17.12
C GLY A 104 11.68 16.12 16.66
N ARG A 105 11.95 15.89 15.37
CA ARG A 105 13.29 16.01 14.80
C ARG A 105 13.67 17.49 14.69
N ASP A 106 14.86 17.86 15.17
CA ASP A 106 15.40 19.20 14.96
C ASP A 106 15.85 19.42 13.50
N TRP A 107 16.09 20.68 13.14
CA TRP A 107 16.49 21.04 11.79
C TRP A 107 17.87 20.49 11.42
N ALA A 108 18.78 20.35 12.39
CA ALA A 108 20.10 19.77 12.14
C ALA A 108 19.98 18.30 11.70
N THR A 109 19.18 17.51 12.40
CA THR A 109 18.86 16.11 12.08
C THR A 109 18.21 16.00 10.71
N ILE A 110 17.22 16.86 10.43
CA ILE A 110 16.56 16.90 9.11
C ILE A 110 17.57 17.23 8.00
N GLY A 111 18.44 18.22 8.21
CA GLY A 111 19.47 18.61 7.26
C GLY A 111 20.44 17.46 6.94
N VAL A 112 20.88 16.71 7.96
CA VAL A 112 21.73 15.52 7.76
C VAL A 112 20.99 14.44 6.95
N LEU A 113 19.70 14.23 7.19
CA LEU A 113 18.90 13.25 6.45
C LEU A 113 18.71 13.62 4.97
N LEU A 114 18.63 14.92 4.66
CA LEU A 114 18.44 15.40 3.29
C LEU A 114 19.75 15.44 2.50
N SER A 115 20.84 15.89 3.12
CA SER A 115 22.09 16.21 2.41
C SER A 115 23.21 15.18 2.64
N GLY A 116 23.00 14.19 3.49
CA GLY A 116 24.02 13.23 3.91
C GLY A 116 24.90 13.76 5.06
N PRO A 117 25.54 12.86 5.84
CA PRO A 117 26.37 13.24 7.00
C PRO A 117 27.60 14.08 6.65
N GLU A 118 28.08 14.00 5.40
CA GLU A 118 29.21 14.78 4.90
C GLU A 118 28.90 16.27 4.68
N ASN A 119 27.62 16.67 4.63
CA ASN A 119 27.20 18.04 4.34
C ASN A 119 26.67 18.75 5.61
N THR A 120 27.57 19.22 6.46
CA THR A 120 27.26 20.11 7.59
C THR A 120 27.64 21.55 7.18
N PRO A 121 26.72 22.54 7.13
CA PRO A 121 25.54 22.75 7.97
C PRO A 121 24.20 22.69 7.19
N GLY A 122 23.59 21.51 7.09
CA GLY A 122 22.31 21.33 6.39
C GLY A 122 21.07 21.86 7.13
N GLY A 123 21.19 22.20 8.43
CA GLY A 123 20.03 22.57 9.25
C GLY A 123 19.37 23.89 8.87
N ASP A 124 20.17 24.93 8.64
CA ASP A 124 19.64 26.24 8.20
C ASP A 124 19.07 26.16 6.79
N GLN A 125 19.68 25.34 5.91
CA GLN A 125 19.16 25.08 4.56
C GLN A 125 17.82 24.36 4.60
N ALA A 126 17.69 23.31 5.42
CA ALA A 126 16.42 22.58 5.59
C ALA A 126 15.31 23.50 6.14
N ARG A 127 15.64 24.36 7.10
CA ARG A 127 14.71 25.36 7.65
C ARG A 127 14.29 26.38 6.60
N ALA A 128 15.24 26.95 5.86
CA ALA A 128 14.98 27.93 4.81
C ALA A 128 14.11 27.33 3.69
N ARG A 129 14.41 26.09 3.28
CA ARG A 129 13.64 25.33 2.29
C ARG A 129 12.21 25.07 2.75
N HIS A 130 12.01 24.64 3.99
CA HIS A 130 10.67 24.49 4.55
C HIS A 130 9.87 25.80 4.52
N ALA A 131 10.50 26.92 4.88
CA ALA A 131 9.86 28.24 4.85
C ALA A 131 9.54 28.71 3.41
N GLU A 132 10.38 28.38 2.44
CA GLU A 132 10.09 28.58 1.02
C GLU A 132 8.87 27.77 0.57
N LEU A 133 8.83 26.47 0.88
CA LEU A 133 7.73 25.58 0.52
C LEU A 133 6.40 26.03 1.13
N LEU A 134 6.39 26.48 2.38
CA LEU A 134 5.19 27.05 3.02
C LEU A 134 4.69 28.32 2.32
N ARG A 135 5.59 29.16 1.80
CA ARG A 135 5.22 30.35 1.01
C ARG A 135 4.68 29.98 -0.36
N ALA A 136 5.28 28.98 -1.01
CA ALA A 136 4.88 28.51 -2.33
C ALA A 136 3.56 27.74 -2.33
N LEU A 137 3.19 27.10 -1.21
CA LEU A 137 2.01 26.24 -1.08
C LEU A 137 1.08 26.71 0.06
N PRO A 138 0.46 27.91 -0.09
CA PRO A 138 -0.44 28.44 0.93
C PRO A 138 -1.64 27.50 1.13
N GLY A 139 -1.98 27.21 2.40
CA GLY A 139 -3.11 26.34 2.75
C GLY A 139 -2.76 24.87 2.97
N HIS A 140 -1.49 24.46 2.82
CA HIS A 140 -1.05 23.13 3.25
C HIS A 140 -1.28 22.95 4.76
N ARG A 141 -2.18 22.03 5.14
CA ARG A 141 -2.38 21.63 6.54
C ARG A 141 -1.53 20.39 6.80
N ALA A 142 -0.47 20.53 7.58
CA ALA A 142 0.24 19.37 8.10
C ALA A 142 -0.77 18.48 8.85
N GLY A 143 -0.78 17.18 8.55
CA GLY A 143 -1.66 16.22 9.21
C GLY A 143 -1.49 16.31 10.73
N ALA A 144 -2.60 16.41 11.45
CA ALA A 144 -2.62 16.64 12.89
C ALA A 144 -1.90 15.53 13.67
N ALA A 145 -0.65 15.79 14.03
CA ALA A 145 0.06 15.14 15.13
C ALA A 145 0.86 16.23 15.84
N THR A 146 0.26 16.83 16.87
CA THR A 146 0.83 17.94 17.62
C THR A 146 1.74 17.46 18.75
N ALA A 147 3.01 17.83 18.68
CA ALA A 147 3.77 18.36 19.81
C ALA A 147 4.94 19.19 19.23
N ALA A 148 4.92 20.50 19.47
CA ALA A 148 6.02 21.37 19.06
C ALA A 148 7.27 21.05 19.89
N VAL A 149 8.38 20.70 19.24
CA VAL A 149 9.68 20.63 19.91
C VAL A 149 10.27 22.04 19.98
N PRO A 150 10.78 22.47 21.16
CA PRO A 150 11.40 23.77 21.35
C PRO A 150 12.52 24.02 20.33
N GLU A 151 12.70 25.27 19.91
CA GLU A 151 13.63 25.67 18.85
C GLU A 151 15.12 25.55 19.24
N ASP A 152 15.43 25.28 20.52
CA ASP A 152 16.76 25.49 21.11
C ASP A 152 17.50 24.20 21.57
N ALA A 153 17.12 23.02 21.08
CA ALA A 153 17.81 21.78 21.44
C ALA A 153 19.19 21.67 20.76
N SER A 154 20.25 21.55 21.57
CA SER A 154 21.66 21.58 21.12
C SER A 154 22.08 20.35 20.27
N PRO A 155 22.97 20.54 19.27
CA PRO A 155 23.18 19.57 18.19
C PRO A 155 24.05 18.34 18.50
N SER A 156 24.76 18.25 19.64
CA SER A 156 25.85 17.25 19.77
C SER A 156 25.50 15.95 20.51
N ALA A 157 24.30 15.79 21.04
CA ALA A 157 23.84 14.54 21.67
C ALA A 157 22.72 13.82 20.87
N ALA A 158 22.27 14.43 19.76
CA ALA A 158 21.08 14.01 19.02
C ALA A 158 21.36 12.87 18.01
N THR A 159 22.58 12.77 17.48
CA THR A 159 22.92 11.81 16.41
C THR A 159 22.90 10.34 16.86
N ASP A 160 23.42 10.04 18.06
CA ASP A 160 23.39 8.66 18.60
C ASP A 160 22.00 8.27 19.14
N GLY A 161 21.27 9.23 19.71
CA GLY A 161 19.89 9.04 20.15
C GLY A 161 18.89 8.87 19.01
N ALA A 162 19.14 9.52 17.87
CA ALA A 162 18.29 9.44 16.67
C ALA A 162 18.38 8.07 15.99
N LEU A 163 19.57 7.46 15.91
CA LEU A 163 19.75 6.10 15.40
C LEU A 163 19.08 5.03 16.30
N ALA A 164 19.13 5.22 17.61
CA ALA A 164 18.44 4.34 18.57
C ALA A 164 16.90 4.50 18.49
N SER A 165 16.39 5.72 18.34
CA SER A 165 14.95 5.99 18.17
C SER A 165 14.40 5.49 16.83
N LEU A 166 15.18 5.54 15.75
CA LEU A 166 14.83 4.98 14.43
C LEU A 166 14.51 3.48 14.48
N ARG A 167 15.13 2.72 15.39
CA ARG A 167 14.78 1.31 15.63
C ARG A 167 13.51 1.12 16.45
N ALA A 168 13.09 2.14 17.20
CA ALA A 168 11.95 2.08 18.11
C ALA A 168 10.65 2.67 17.54
N THR A 169 10.69 3.54 16.51
CA THR A 169 9.49 4.22 15.97
C THR A 169 8.79 3.50 14.82
N THR A 170 9.35 2.41 14.28
CA THR A 170 8.52 1.47 13.53
C THR A 170 7.65 0.74 14.53
N VAL A 171 6.35 1.04 14.60
CA VAL A 171 5.40 0.07 15.17
C VAL A 171 5.70 -1.24 14.45
N PRO A 172 6.23 -2.27 15.14
CA PRO A 172 6.57 -3.50 14.47
C PRO A 172 5.29 -4.00 13.83
N LEU A 173 5.25 -4.03 12.50
CA LEU A 173 4.20 -4.78 11.84
C LEU A 173 4.27 -6.17 12.45
N PRO A 174 3.13 -6.75 12.84
CA PRO A 174 3.15 -8.11 13.34
C PRO A 174 3.95 -8.97 12.36
N VAL A 175 4.83 -9.84 12.86
CA VAL A 175 5.79 -10.67 12.07
C VAL A 175 5.16 -11.49 10.93
N HIS A 176 3.84 -11.45 10.82
CA HIS A 176 2.97 -12.14 9.86
C HIS A 176 2.26 -11.23 8.86
N ALA A 177 2.50 -9.91 8.86
CA ALA A 177 1.87 -8.99 7.90
C ALA A 177 2.74 -8.79 6.65
N CYS A 178 2.12 -8.71 5.47
CA CYS A 178 2.78 -8.61 4.18
C CYS A 178 3.76 -7.42 4.09
N GLY A 179 3.37 -6.25 4.58
CA GLY A 179 4.28 -5.11 4.77
C GLY A 179 4.77 -4.41 3.50
N ILE A 180 4.35 -4.87 2.30
CA ILE A 180 4.52 -4.15 1.03
C ILE A 180 3.94 -2.74 1.17
N ALA A 181 4.63 -1.77 0.56
CA ALA A 181 4.43 -0.33 0.79
C ALA A 181 3.11 0.24 0.23
N TRP A 182 2.26 -0.59 -0.38
CA TRP A 182 0.97 -0.19 -0.94
C TRP A 182 -0.11 -1.23 -0.61
N GLY A 183 -1.37 -0.81 -0.70
CA GLY A 183 -2.54 -1.63 -0.36
C GLY A 183 -3.14 -2.35 -1.56
N VAL A 184 -3.60 -3.59 -1.34
CA VAL A 184 -4.34 -4.40 -2.32
C VAL A 184 -5.75 -4.71 -1.83
N CYS A 185 -6.64 -5.01 -2.78
CA CYS A 185 -7.80 -5.82 -2.52
C CYS A 185 -7.32 -7.24 -2.19
N PRO A 186 -7.70 -7.84 -1.05
CA PRO A 186 -7.24 -9.18 -0.72
C PRO A 186 -7.70 -10.27 -1.69
N GLU A 187 -8.76 -10.01 -2.47
CA GLU A 187 -9.33 -10.96 -3.43
C GLU A 187 -9.05 -10.62 -4.89
N HIS A 188 -8.88 -9.33 -5.20
CA HIS A 188 -8.76 -8.85 -6.58
C HIS A 188 -7.45 -8.09 -6.82
N GLY A 189 -6.47 -8.24 -5.93
CA GLY A 189 -5.14 -7.65 -6.10
C GLY A 189 -5.13 -6.13 -6.27
N ALA A 190 -4.50 -5.65 -7.35
CA ALA A 190 -4.21 -4.24 -7.61
C ALA A 190 -5.42 -3.47 -8.22
N THR A 191 -6.60 -3.63 -7.63
CA THR A 191 -7.88 -3.08 -8.13
C THR A 191 -8.44 -1.97 -7.24
N LEU A 192 -7.62 -1.40 -6.36
CA LEU A 192 -8.04 -0.34 -5.46
C LEU A 192 -8.01 1.03 -6.16
N THR A 193 -9.02 1.84 -5.89
CA THR A 193 -9.11 3.25 -6.27
C THR A 193 -9.42 4.11 -5.06
N VAL A 194 -8.89 5.34 -5.04
CA VAL A 194 -9.17 6.31 -3.97
C VAL A 194 -10.22 7.29 -4.48
N GLY A 195 -11.26 7.54 -3.67
CA GLY A 195 -12.31 8.52 -3.94
C GLY A 195 -12.83 9.14 -2.65
N GLY A 196 -12.57 10.43 -2.46
CA GLY A 196 -12.84 11.11 -1.19
C GLY A 196 -12.04 10.50 -0.04
N ASP A 197 -12.69 10.28 1.11
CA ASP A 197 -12.10 9.67 2.30
C ASP A 197 -12.16 8.13 2.29
N LEU A 198 -12.34 7.51 1.12
CA LEU A 198 -12.49 6.07 0.98
C LEU A 198 -11.57 5.53 -0.11
N THR A 199 -10.97 4.39 0.17
CA THR A 199 -10.40 3.53 -0.86
C THR A 199 -11.41 2.43 -1.17
N ARG A 200 -11.62 2.10 -2.44
CA ARG A 200 -12.60 1.11 -2.88
C ARG A 200 -12.03 0.18 -3.94
N CYS A 201 -12.39 -1.11 -3.89
CA CYS A 201 -12.07 -2.08 -4.92
C CYS A 201 -13.05 -1.92 -6.08
N GLN A 202 -12.54 -1.93 -7.30
CA GLN A 202 -13.36 -1.81 -8.52
C GLN A 202 -14.13 -3.10 -8.87
N GLU A 203 -13.76 -4.24 -8.28
CA GLU A 203 -14.31 -5.56 -8.65
C GLU A 203 -15.35 -6.11 -7.66
N CYS A 204 -15.22 -5.80 -6.36
CA CYS A 204 -16.09 -6.38 -5.31
C CYS A 204 -16.71 -5.38 -4.34
N ASP A 205 -16.76 -4.10 -4.73
CA ASP A 205 -17.37 -2.98 -3.99
C ASP A 205 -16.85 -2.77 -2.55
N ARG A 206 -15.82 -3.52 -2.13
CA ARG A 206 -15.21 -3.36 -0.81
C ARG A 206 -14.62 -1.98 -0.71
N SER A 207 -14.83 -1.35 0.44
CA SER A 207 -14.23 -0.06 0.76
C SER A 207 -13.54 -0.08 2.11
N TRP A 208 -12.56 0.81 2.23
CA TRP A 208 -11.78 1.04 3.43
C TRP A 208 -11.74 2.54 3.70
N PRO A 209 -11.87 2.97 4.97
CA PRO A 209 -11.69 4.37 5.33
C PRO A 209 -10.24 4.82 5.10
N GLY A 210 -10.10 6.01 4.52
CA GLY A 210 -8.84 6.65 4.19
C GLY A 210 -8.14 6.08 2.97
N ASP A 211 -6.91 6.53 2.78
CA ASP A 211 -6.02 6.10 1.70
C ASP A 211 -5.34 4.77 2.07
N ARG A 212 -5.96 3.65 1.68
CA ARG A 212 -5.36 2.31 1.81
C ARG A 212 -4.32 2.06 0.73
N LEU A 213 -4.44 2.70 -0.43
CA LEU A 213 -3.56 2.47 -1.57
C LEU A 213 -2.10 2.80 -1.20
N ASN A 214 -1.88 3.91 -0.48
CA ASN A 214 -0.54 4.34 -0.05
C ASN A 214 -0.17 3.89 1.38
N GLN A 215 -0.88 2.92 1.94
CA GLN A 215 -0.55 2.34 3.25
C GLN A 215 0.15 0.98 3.10
N ARG A 216 1.08 0.71 4.01
CA ARG A 216 1.67 -0.63 4.13
C ARG A 216 0.59 -1.69 4.31
N CYS A 217 0.66 -2.73 3.50
CA CYS A 217 -0.31 -3.81 3.54
C CYS A 217 -0.24 -4.57 4.87
N ARG A 218 -1.38 -4.61 5.57
CA ARG A 218 -1.53 -5.24 6.88
C ARG A 218 -2.09 -6.67 6.81
N GLU A 219 -2.29 -7.17 5.59
CA GLU A 219 -2.84 -8.50 5.32
C GLU A 219 -1.83 -9.59 5.70
N PRO A 220 -2.31 -10.77 6.13
CA PRO A 220 -1.45 -11.87 6.53
C PRO A 220 -0.66 -12.44 5.36
N ILE A 221 0.56 -12.91 5.63
CA ILE A 221 1.39 -13.59 4.66
C ILE A 221 0.87 -15.02 4.45
N THR A 222 0.51 -15.32 3.21
CA THR A 222 -0.04 -16.61 2.75
C THR A 222 0.75 -17.17 1.56
N TRP A 223 1.71 -16.41 1.04
CA TRP A 223 2.55 -16.79 -0.11
C TRP A 223 4.00 -16.46 0.12
N LYS A 224 4.88 -17.28 -0.48
CA LYS A 224 6.32 -17.05 -0.60
C LYS A 224 6.64 -16.70 -2.05
N GLY A 225 7.14 -15.50 -2.28
CA GLY A 225 7.68 -15.07 -3.56
C GLY A 225 9.19 -15.33 -3.63
N THR A 226 9.65 -15.84 -4.76
CA THR A 226 11.07 -15.96 -5.10
C THR A 226 11.29 -15.34 -6.46
N THR A 227 12.22 -14.40 -6.55
CA THR A 227 12.62 -13.77 -7.82
C THR A 227 13.73 -14.58 -8.47
N GLN A 228 13.78 -14.61 -9.80
CA GLN A 228 14.89 -15.21 -10.57
C GLN A 228 16.23 -14.45 -10.41
N ARG A 229 16.24 -13.29 -9.74
CA ARG A 229 17.48 -12.54 -9.48
C ARG A 229 18.35 -13.31 -8.49
N LEU A 230 19.53 -13.72 -8.96
CA LEU A 230 20.50 -14.49 -8.18
C LEU A 230 20.79 -13.81 -6.83
N GLY A 231 20.63 -14.55 -5.73
CA GLY A 231 20.96 -14.09 -4.38
C GLY A 231 19.89 -13.24 -3.67
N ALA A 232 18.77 -12.92 -4.31
CA ALA A 232 17.67 -12.22 -3.64
C ALA A 232 16.93 -13.17 -2.66
N PRO A 233 16.73 -12.77 -1.39
CA PRO A 233 16.04 -13.62 -0.42
C PRO A 233 14.55 -13.74 -0.77
N PRO A 234 13.91 -14.89 -0.44
CA PRO A 234 12.48 -15.03 -0.61
C PRO A 234 11.70 -14.07 0.31
N PHE A 235 10.60 -13.54 -0.20
CA PHE A 235 9.74 -12.56 0.46
C PHE A 235 8.34 -13.11 0.69
N GLY A 236 7.64 -12.58 1.69
CA GLY A 236 6.28 -12.99 2.02
C GLY A 236 5.24 -12.07 1.38
N LEU A 237 4.17 -12.64 0.86
CA LEU A 237 3.06 -11.92 0.24
C LEU A 237 1.74 -12.36 0.87
N CYS A 238 0.79 -11.43 0.97
CA CYS A 238 -0.61 -11.80 1.18
C CYS A 238 -1.27 -12.28 -0.12
N ASP A 239 -2.48 -12.81 -0.02
CA ASP A 239 -3.23 -13.29 -1.19
C ASP A 239 -3.39 -12.20 -2.26
N GLY A 240 -3.82 -10.99 -1.87
CA GLY A 240 -3.98 -9.88 -2.81
C GLY A 240 -2.68 -9.49 -3.51
N HIS A 241 -1.55 -9.52 -2.81
CA HIS A 241 -0.26 -9.23 -3.43
C HIS A 241 0.27 -10.38 -4.28
N ALA A 242 -0.04 -11.63 -3.95
CA ALA A 242 0.29 -12.75 -4.81
C ALA A 242 -0.49 -12.68 -6.13
N ILE A 243 -1.78 -12.32 -6.09
CA ILE A 243 -2.60 -12.08 -7.28
C ILE A 243 -1.99 -10.95 -8.12
N ALA A 244 -1.80 -9.78 -7.51
CA ALA A 244 -1.22 -8.63 -8.21
C ALA A 244 0.16 -8.94 -8.82
N VAL A 245 1.04 -9.63 -8.07
CA VAL A 245 2.36 -10.03 -8.57
C VAL A 245 2.24 -11.04 -9.71
N SER A 246 1.32 -12.00 -9.65
CA SER A 246 1.12 -12.98 -10.72
C SER A 246 0.65 -12.36 -12.05
N GLU A 247 -0.04 -11.21 -11.98
CA GLU A 247 -0.52 -10.49 -13.16
C GLU A 247 0.55 -9.58 -13.80
N ILE A 248 1.50 -9.08 -12.99
CA ILE A 248 2.47 -8.06 -13.42
C ILE A 248 3.90 -8.59 -13.56
N ASN A 249 4.24 -9.74 -12.98
CA ASN A 249 5.63 -10.20 -12.89
C ASN A 249 5.79 -11.72 -13.08
N ASP A 250 6.08 -12.12 -14.32
CA ASP A 250 6.37 -13.49 -14.73
C ASP A 250 7.73 -14.02 -14.21
N ARG A 251 8.58 -13.16 -13.64
CA ARG A 251 9.89 -13.51 -13.08
C ARG A 251 9.84 -13.82 -11.58
N VAL A 252 8.66 -13.84 -10.98
CA VAL A 252 8.46 -14.25 -9.59
C VAL A 252 7.78 -15.61 -9.56
N THR A 253 8.48 -16.59 -9.01
CA THR A 253 7.88 -17.88 -8.65
C THR A 253 7.15 -17.74 -7.33
N LEU A 254 5.86 -18.05 -7.34
CA LEU A 254 4.99 -18.00 -6.17
C LEU A 254 4.74 -19.41 -5.65
N ALA A 255 5.03 -19.62 -4.36
CA ALA A 255 4.67 -20.84 -3.65
C ALA A 255 3.66 -20.50 -2.56
N GLN A 256 2.48 -21.09 -2.61
CA GLN A 256 1.48 -20.90 -1.57
C GLN A 256 2.00 -21.50 -0.26
N LEU A 257 1.96 -20.70 0.80
CA LEU A 257 2.28 -21.17 2.14
C LEU A 257 1.03 -21.79 2.76
N GLY A 258 1.23 -22.66 3.75
CA GLY A 258 0.14 -23.15 4.60
C GLY A 258 -0.63 -21.99 5.25
N SER A 259 -1.76 -22.31 5.87
CA SER A 259 -2.80 -21.34 6.19
C SER A 259 -2.41 -20.19 7.13
N CYS A 260 -1.20 -20.16 7.68
CA CYS A 260 -0.51 -18.98 8.19
C CYS A 260 0.97 -19.37 8.21
N ALA A 261 1.87 -18.58 7.67
CA ALA A 261 3.29 -18.87 7.76
C ALA A 261 4.04 -17.80 8.55
N LEU A 262 4.86 -18.24 9.50
CA LEU A 262 5.74 -17.39 10.28
C LEU A 262 7.17 -17.59 9.82
N LYS A 263 7.91 -16.50 9.69
CA LYS A 263 9.37 -16.58 9.62
C LYS A 263 9.87 -16.82 11.05
N ASP A 264 10.50 -17.95 11.31
CA ASP A 264 11.15 -18.19 12.60
C ASP A 264 12.42 -17.33 12.74
N VAL A 265 13.05 -17.39 13.92
CA VAL A 265 14.27 -16.61 14.24
C VAL A 265 15.45 -16.92 13.30
N THR A 266 15.39 -18.03 12.55
CA THR A 266 16.41 -18.43 11.57
C THR A 266 16.09 -17.95 10.15
N GLY A 267 14.95 -17.29 9.95
CA GLY A 267 14.51 -16.83 8.64
C GLY A 267 13.75 -17.88 7.81
N GLN A 268 13.45 -19.05 8.38
CA GLN A 268 12.66 -20.10 7.70
C GLN A 268 11.17 -19.90 7.90
N TRP A 269 10.38 -20.14 6.83
CA TRP A 269 8.92 -20.09 6.89
C TRP A 269 8.36 -21.38 7.48
N ARG A 270 7.63 -21.30 8.59
CA ARG A 270 6.91 -22.42 9.22
C ARG A 270 5.41 -22.24 9.08
N ASP A 271 4.71 -23.31 8.71
CA ASP A 271 3.25 -23.37 8.74
C ASP A 271 2.74 -23.44 10.19
N VAL A 272 1.84 -22.54 10.57
CA VAL A 272 1.15 -22.53 11.88
C VAL A 272 -0.34 -22.83 11.74
N SER A 273 -0.73 -23.54 10.68
CA SER A 273 -2.10 -23.93 10.34
C SER A 273 -2.92 -24.61 11.44
N GLY A 274 -2.27 -25.21 12.46
CA GLY A 274 -2.94 -25.77 13.63
C GLY A 274 -3.66 -24.74 14.53
N ASP A 275 -3.30 -23.46 14.42
CA ASP A 275 -3.73 -22.39 15.34
C ASP A 275 -4.62 -21.32 14.67
N SER A 276 -5.10 -21.58 13.46
CA SER A 276 -5.71 -20.55 12.58
C SER A 276 -6.91 -19.81 13.21
N ALA A 277 -7.77 -20.50 13.96
CA ALA A 277 -8.89 -19.85 14.65
C ALA A 277 -8.44 -19.01 15.85
N ALA A 278 -7.42 -19.46 16.60
CA ALA A 278 -6.85 -18.70 17.70
C ALA A 278 -6.13 -17.44 17.19
N TYR A 279 -5.43 -17.57 16.06
CA TYR A 279 -4.85 -16.43 15.33
C TYR A 279 -5.93 -15.42 14.92
N VAL A 280 -7.01 -15.87 14.26
CA VAL A 280 -8.11 -14.98 13.84
C VAL A 280 -8.71 -14.23 15.04
N ARG A 281 -9.01 -14.92 16.14
CA ARG A 281 -9.56 -14.29 17.35
C ARG A 281 -8.62 -13.22 17.92
N ARG A 282 -7.33 -13.54 18.09
CA ARG A 282 -6.34 -12.60 18.62
C ARG A 282 -6.11 -11.40 17.70
N ARG A 283 -6.03 -11.64 16.39
CA ARG A 283 -5.65 -10.61 15.40
C ARG A 283 -6.77 -9.64 15.07
N TYR A 284 -7.99 -10.15 14.93
CA TYR A 284 -9.16 -9.37 14.52
C TYR A 284 -10.08 -9.03 15.69
N GLN A 285 -9.80 -9.55 16.89
CA GLN A 285 -10.61 -9.32 18.10
C GLN A 285 -12.08 -9.73 17.90
N VAL A 286 -12.30 -10.83 17.15
CA VAL A 286 -13.62 -11.39 16.83
C VAL A 286 -13.83 -12.73 17.53
N PRO A 287 -15.08 -13.13 17.87
CA PRO A 287 -15.35 -14.39 18.56
C PRO A 287 -15.36 -15.63 17.63
N ALA A 288 -14.50 -15.64 16.59
CA ALA A 288 -14.49 -16.70 15.58
C ALA A 288 -14.12 -18.07 16.18
N LYS A 289 -14.99 -19.06 15.98
CA LYS A 289 -14.76 -20.46 16.33
C LYS A 289 -15.39 -21.39 15.30
N ARG A 290 -14.85 -22.59 15.17
CA ARG A 290 -15.45 -23.63 14.33
C ARG A 290 -16.86 -23.93 14.80
N SER A 291 -17.76 -24.16 13.85
CA SER A 291 -19.20 -24.35 14.03
C SER A 291 -19.99 -23.11 14.48
N ALA A 292 -19.36 -21.95 14.66
CA ALA A 292 -20.11 -20.73 14.95
C ALA A 292 -21.00 -20.32 13.78
N ARG A 293 -22.16 -19.77 14.11
CA ARG A 293 -23.10 -19.18 13.17
C ARG A 293 -22.72 -17.74 12.87
N ILE A 294 -22.73 -17.39 11.60
CA ILE A 294 -22.50 -16.03 11.14
C ILE A 294 -23.54 -15.64 10.09
N THR A 295 -23.64 -14.34 9.85
CA THR A 295 -24.30 -13.78 8.68
C THR A 295 -23.27 -12.91 7.94
N LEU A 296 -23.03 -13.21 6.66
CA LEU A 296 -22.15 -12.43 5.79
C LEU A 296 -22.99 -11.80 4.69
N ALA A 297 -23.07 -10.46 4.63
CA ALA A 297 -23.88 -9.76 3.63
C ALA A 297 -25.31 -10.37 3.49
N ASP A 298 -26.00 -10.48 4.63
CA ASP A 298 -27.33 -11.09 4.78
C ASP A 298 -27.45 -12.58 4.42
N ARG A 299 -26.35 -13.25 4.07
CA ARG A 299 -26.31 -14.69 3.83
C ARG A 299 -25.91 -15.45 5.09
N PRO A 300 -26.79 -16.30 5.66
CA PRO A 300 -26.47 -17.08 6.85
C PRO A 300 -25.55 -18.26 6.53
N GLY A 301 -24.57 -18.51 7.42
CA GLY A 301 -23.62 -19.59 7.25
C GLY A 301 -22.97 -20.06 8.54
N THR A 302 -22.16 -21.11 8.41
CA THR A 302 -21.43 -21.76 9.51
C THR A 302 -19.93 -21.72 9.24
N ILE A 303 -19.15 -21.30 10.23
CA ILE A 303 -17.69 -21.35 10.16
C ILE A 303 -17.25 -22.82 10.23
N ILE A 304 -16.82 -23.40 9.12
CA ILE A 304 -16.33 -24.79 9.07
C ILE A 304 -14.83 -24.90 9.36
N GLY A 305 -14.10 -23.77 9.33
CA GLY A 305 -12.69 -23.66 9.70
C GLY A 305 -12.15 -22.24 9.58
N CYS A 306 -10.84 -22.07 9.75
CA CYS A 306 -10.14 -20.82 9.44
C CYS A 306 -8.91 -21.13 8.59
N ARG A 307 -8.61 -20.29 7.60
CA ARG A 307 -7.48 -20.45 6.68
C ARG A 307 -6.95 -19.08 6.27
N GLY A 308 -5.65 -18.83 6.36
CA GLY A 308 -5.03 -17.58 5.89
C GLY A 308 -5.32 -16.37 6.77
N GLY A 309 -5.80 -16.55 8.00
CA GLY A 309 -6.44 -15.46 8.74
C GLY A 309 -7.86 -15.12 8.24
N TYR A 310 -8.44 -15.92 7.35
CA TYR A 310 -9.82 -15.85 6.90
C TYR A 310 -10.66 -16.94 7.56
N LEU A 311 -11.97 -16.72 7.58
CA LEU A 311 -12.97 -17.72 7.93
C LEU A 311 -13.24 -18.61 6.71
N LEU A 312 -13.31 -19.91 6.90
CA LEU A 312 -13.87 -20.82 5.91
C LEU A 312 -15.34 -21.06 6.30
N VAL A 313 -16.26 -20.59 5.46
CA VAL A 313 -17.70 -20.54 5.74
C VAL A 313 -18.42 -21.45 4.76
N ARG A 314 -19.42 -22.16 5.27
CA ARG A 314 -20.43 -22.86 4.46
C ARG A 314 -21.75 -22.14 4.63
N PHE A 315 -22.33 -21.67 3.53
CA PHE A 315 -23.64 -21.03 3.57
C PHE A 315 -24.76 -22.07 3.57
N ASP A 316 -25.90 -21.69 4.14
CA ASP A 316 -27.04 -22.61 4.28
C ASP A 316 -27.71 -22.91 2.93
N ASP A 317 -27.68 -21.95 2.01
CA ASP A 317 -28.19 -22.06 0.64
C ASP A 317 -27.24 -22.85 -0.29
N GLU A 318 -26.01 -23.11 0.15
CA GLU A 318 -24.98 -23.83 -0.62
C GLU A 318 -24.20 -24.82 0.28
N PRO A 319 -24.81 -25.96 0.65
CA PRO A 319 -24.27 -26.86 1.67
C PRO A 319 -22.95 -27.55 1.29
N ASP A 320 -22.65 -27.66 0.00
CA ASP A 320 -21.38 -28.18 -0.50
C ASP A 320 -20.33 -27.08 -0.71
N GLY A 321 -20.77 -25.82 -0.70
CA GLY A 321 -19.94 -24.63 -0.89
C GLY A 321 -18.97 -24.38 0.27
N ARG A 322 -17.78 -23.89 -0.07
CA ARG A 322 -16.77 -23.45 0.89
C ARG A 322 -16.23 -22.10 0.45
N VAL A 323 -16.58 -21.06 1.19
CA VAL A 323 -16.23 -19.68 0.85
C VAL A 323 -15.25 -19.14 1.89
N LEU A 324 -14.16 -18.52 1.43
CA LEU A 324 -13.23 -17.80 2.29
C LEU A 324 -13.75 -16.38 2.52
N CYS A 325 -13.84 -15.96 3.78
CA CYS A 325 -14.43 -14.68 4.17
C CYS A 325 -13.52 -13.95 5.16
N HIS A 326 -13.33 -12.64 5.00
CA HIS A 326 -12.52 -11.87 5.94
C HIS A 326 -13.25 -11.76 7.30
N PRO A 327 -12.57 -11.94 8.45
CA PRO A 327 -13.27 -12.06 9.74
C PRO A 327 -14.03 -10.81 10.19
N THR A 328 -13.67 -9.62 9.68
CA THR A 328 -14.33 -8.35 10.05
C THR A 328 -15.14 -7.73 8.91
N ALA A 329 -15.21 -8.35 7.73
CA ALA A 329 -15.84 -7.72 6.56
C ALA A 329 -17.30 -8.16 6.44
N ASN A 330 -18.24 -7.31 6.88
CA ASN A 330 -19.68 -7.58 6.82
C ASN A 330 -20.11 -8.90 7.49
N VAL A 331 -19.32 -9.37 8.45
CA VAL A 331 -19.60 -10.58 9.24
C VAL A 331 -20.27 -10.16 10.54
N THR A 332 -21.50 -10.63 10.73
CA THR A 332 -22.14 -10.60 12.05
C THR A 332 -21.98 -11.97 12.69
N TYR A 333 -21.30 -12.03 13.83
CA TYR A 333 -21.20 -13.24 14.64
C TYR A 333 -22.45 -13.37 15.51
N ARG A 334 -23.13 -14.52 15.45
CA ARG A 334 -24.25 -14.79 16.34
C ARG A 334 -23.75 -15.50 17.59
N ASP A 335 -24.09 -14.97 18.76
CA ASP A 335 -23.86 -15.67 20.03
C ASP A 335 -24.71 -16.95 20.09
N GLU A 336 -24.12 -18.03 20.60
CA GLU A 336 -24.72 -19.36 20.72
C GLU A 336 -25.87 -19.45 21.75
N ALA A 337 -26.35 -18.34 22.31
CA ALA A 337 -27.41 -18.36 23.31
C ALA A 337 -28.82 -18.67 22.75
N ALA A 338 -29.01 -18.78 21.44
CA ALA A 338 -30.35 -18.94 20.86
C ALA A 338 -30.41 -19.84 19.61
N HIS A 339 -30.24 -21.16 19.77
CA HIS A 339 -31.05 -22.09 18.97
C HIS A 339 -31.27 -23.48 19.62
N PRO A 340 -32.53 -23.88 19.90
CA PRO A 340 -32.89 -25.20 20.39
C PRO A 340 -32.99 -26.16 19.21
N GLY A 341 -31.92 -26.92 18.91
CA GLY A 341 -31.95 -27.78 17.73
C GLY A 341 -30.80 -28.77 17.56
N ALA A 342 -30.06 -29.13 18.61
CA ALA A 342 -29.15 -30.27 18.54
C ALA A 342 -29.93 -31.55 18.86
N ARG A 343 -30.27 -32.29 17.79
CA ARG A 343 -30.93 -33.60 17.82
C ARG A 343 -30.28 -34.54 18.84
N ARG A 344 -31.08 -35.06 19.76
CA ARG A 344 -30.75 -36.24 20.57
C ARG A 344 -30.44 -37.40 19.62
N ARG A 345 -29.21 -37.92 19.63
CA ARG A 345 -28.97 -39.25 19.08
C ARG A 345 -29.57 -40.24 20.06
N HIS A 346 -30.49 -41.05 19.53
CA HIS A 346 -31.00 -42.29 20.10
C HIS A 346 -29.84 -43.10 20.70
N GLU A 347 -29.79 -43.18 22.02
CA GLU A 347 -29.37 -44.40 22.70
C GLU A 347 -30.60 -45.30 22.70
N ASP A 348 -30.62 -46.25 21.76
CA ASP A 348 -31.38 -47.48 21.92
C ASP A 348 -30.87 -48.49 20.91
N ARG A 349 -30.05 -49.42 21.40
CA ARG A 349 -30.09 -50.83 20.99
C ARG A 349 -29.28 -51.66 21.96
N SER A 350 -30.04 -52.33 22.83
CA SER A 350 -29.75 -53.65 23.39
C SER A 350 -29.28 -54.64 22.33
#